data_AF-A0A7W7MJX1-F1
#
_entry.id   AF-A0A7W7MJX1-F1
#
_cell.length_a   1.000
_cell.length_b   1.000
_cell.length_c   1.000
_cell.angle_alpha   90.00
_cell.angle_beta   90.00
_cell.angle_gamma   90.00
#
_symmetry.space_group_name_H-M   'P 1'
#
loop_
_entity.id
_entity.type
_entity.pdbx_description
1 polymer ?
#
loop_
_entity_poly.entity_id
_entity_poly.type
_entity_poly.pdbx_seq_one_letter_code
_entity_poly.pdbx_strand_id
1 'polypeptide(L)'
;MRGYDEFLGRVFEVIPPGLMLLILLAVTGLVAALWYWHPAWVSWRLPRFTWKKPSWKRWRRKKKAKHGKKKEPVLKSAKADKKRKETKAPALVRQSTADRLASEGRYAEAIRERLRDTVADLTRAGVIDPEPGTTAAELTTAASTGRPRLSPPLTGATGLFSEIWYGHRPAGRGEDEKMREMTAEVRAALQPGPGADR
;
A
#
# COMPACT_ATOMS: atom_id res chain seq x y z
N MET A 1 10.93 37.09 -9.76
CA MET A 1 11.51 36.93 -8.41
C MET A 1 11.11 38.04 -7.43
N ARG A 2 10.79 39.28 -7.86
CA ARG A 2 10.41 40.40 -6.96
C ARG A 2 9.19 40.19 -6.05
N GLY A 3 8.24 39.33 -6.42
CA GLY A 3 7.04 39.08 -5.59
C GLY A 3 7.30 38.31 -4.29
N TYR A 4 8.43 37.60 -4.19
CA TYR A 4 8.80 36.86 -2.98
C TYR A 4 9.31 37.80 -1.88
N ASP A 5 10.08 38.83 -2.23
CA ASP A 5 10.65 39.77 -1.27
C ASP A 5 9.58 40.65 -0.60
N GLU A 6 8.55 41.07 -1.36
CA GLU A 6 7.43 41.84 -0.83
C GLU A 6 6.53 41.01 0.11
N PHE A 7 6.34 39.73 -0.21
CA PHE A 7 5.60 38.81 0.64
C PHE A 7 6.36 38.53 1.94
N LEU A 8 7.68 38.28 1.86
CA LEU A 8 8.55 38.10 3.02
C LEU A 8 8.56 39.34 3.91
N GLY A 9 8.71 40.53 3.33
CA GLY A 9 8.69 41.80 4.06
C GLY A 9 7.41 41.99 4.88
N ARG A 10 6.24 41.77 4.29
CA ARG A 10 4.95 41.86 5.00
C ARG A 10 4.78 40.80 6.09
N VAL A 11 5.27 39.59 5.86
CA VAL A 11 5.15 38.50 6.84
C VAL A 11 6.06 38.76 8.06
N PHE A 12 7.26 39.30 7.87
CA PHE A 12 8.16 39.68 8.96
C PHE A 12 7.69 40.91 9.75
N GLU A 13 6.94 41.82 9.12
CA GLU A 13 6.37 42.98 9.80
C GLU A 13 5.25 42.58 10.77
N VAL A 14 4.47 41.55 10.41
CA VAL A 14 3.36 41.04 11.22
C VAL A 14 3.81 40.00 12.25
N ILE A 15 4.86 39.24 11.93
CA ILE A 15 5.35 38.14 12.77
C ILE A 15 6.81 38.40 13.17
N PRO A 16 7.09 38.75 14.44
CA PRO A 16 8.45 38.98 14.87
C PRO A 16 9.31 37.72 14.67
N PRO A 17 10.60 37.85 14.34
CA PRO A 17 11.44 36.72 13.93
C PRO A 17 11.54 35.62 15.01
N GLY A 18 11.48 35.99 16.29
CA GLY A 18 11.42 35.01 17.39
C GLY A 18 10.14 34.18 17.40
N LEU A 19 9.00 34.75 17.02
CA LEU A 19 7.71 34.07 16.96
C LEU A 19 7.61 33.17 15.73
N MET A 20 8.20 33.59 14.60
CA MET A 20 8.44 32.72 13.43
C MET A 20 9.25 31.48 13.80
N LEU A 21 10.35 31.66 14.53
CA LEU A 21 11.22 30.56 14.98
C LEU A 21 10.48 29.63 15.95
N LEU A 22 9.67 30.18 16.86
CA LEU A 22 8.79 29.41 17.74
C LEU A 22 7.70 28.65 16.97
N ILE A 23 7.06 29.25 15.96
CA ILE A 23 6.08 28.56 15.10
C ILE A 23 6.78 27.43 14.35
N LEU A 24 7.96 27.68 13.77
CA LEU A 24 8.72 26.66 13.03
C LEU A 24 9.10 25.49 13.94
N LEU A 25 9.58 25.78 15.16
CA LEU A 25 9.86 24.76 16.19
C LEU A 25 8.60 24.04 16.64
N ALA A 26 7.48 24.74 16.83
CA ALA A 26 6.21 24.16 17.23
C ALA A 26 5.65 23.23 16.14
N VAL A 27 5.70 23.63 14.87
CA VAL A 27 5.29 22.79 13.73
C VAL A 27 6.21 21.59 13.59
N THR A 28 7.52 21.77 13.68
CA THR A 28 8.50 20.66 13.64
C THR A 28 8.29 19.69 14.80
N GLY A 29 8.05 20.21 16.00
CA GLY A 29 7.72 19.43 17.19
C GLY A 29 6.38 18.70 17.06
N LEU A 30 5.36 19.33 16.47
CA LEU A 30 4.06 18.72 16.18
C LEU A 30 4.18 17.60 15.14
N VAL A 31 4.97 17.79 14.09
CA VAL A 31 5.21 16.77 13.06
C VAL A 31 6.00 15.60 13.64
N ALA A 32 7.06 15.88 14.39
CA ALA A 32 7.83 14.85 15.09
C ALA A 32 6.96 14.11 16.12
N ALA A 33 6.12 14.83 16.87
CA ALA A 33 5.15 14.25 17.80
C ALA A 33 4.09 13.45 17.06
N LEU A 34 3.56 13.88 15.93
CA LEU A 34 2.63 13.09 15.11
C LEU A 34 3.30 11.82 14.59
N TRP A 35 4.54 11.91 14.15
CA TRP A 35 5.32 10.79 13.63
C TRP A 35 5.66 9.78 14.74
N TYR A 36 5.91 10.27 15.96
CA TYR A 36 6.24 9.45 17.13
C TYR A 36 5.00 8.95 17.89
N TRP A 37 3.88 9.68 17.85
CA TRP A 37 2.57 9.33 18.39
C TRP A 37 1.79 8.38 17.47
N HIS A 38 2.24 8.25 16.21
CA HIS A 38 1.80 7.18 15.31
C HIS A 38 2.82 6.03 15.15
N PRO A 39 3.19 5.29 16.22
CA PRO A 39 3.83 4.00 16.06
C PRO A 39 2.72 2.92 15.91
N ALA A 40 2.58 2.35 14.71
CA ALA A 40 1.96 1.03 14.50
C ALA A 40 0.45 0.81 14.79
N TRP A 41 -0.45 1.80 14.68
CA TRP A 41 -1.90 1.56 14.89
C TRP A 41 -2.85 2.37 14.00
N VAL A 42 -3.02 1.95 12.73
CA VAL A 42 -4.35 1.97 12.10
C VAL A 42 -4.81 0.51 11.96
N SER A 43 -4.85 -0.18 13.11
CA SER A 43 -5.80 -1.28 13.28
C SER A 43 -6.98 -0.71 14.04
N TRP A 44 -7.89 -0.04 13.34
CA TRP A 44 -9.24 0.16 13.88
C TRP A 44 -9.93 -1.21 13.91
N ARG A 45 -9.61 -1.98 14.96
CA ARG A 45 -10.53 -2.94 15.55
C ARG A 45 -11.65 -2.13 16.19
N LEU A 46 -12.66 -1.78 15.40
CA LEU A 46 -13.95 -1.38 15.97
C LEU A 46 -14.43 -2.54 16.86
N PRO A 47 -14.72 -2.32 18.15
CA PRO A 47 -15.46 -3.30 18.91
C PRO A 47 -16.78 -3.52 18.15
N ARG A 48 -17.10 -4.78 17.84
CA ARG A 48 -18.40 -5.15 17.30
C ARG A 48 -19.45 -4.71 18.31
N PHE A 49 -20.04 -3.54 18.10
CA PHE A 49 -21.19 -3.08 18.86
C PHE A 49 -22.36 -3.96 18.45
N THR A 50 -22.50 -5.10 19.11
CA THR A 50 -23.59 -6.03 18.88
C THR A 50 -24.85 -5.39 19.42
N TRP A 51 -25.61 -4.73 18.55
CA TRP A 51 -27.00 -4.39 18.84
C TRP A 51 -27.77 -5.69 19.08
N LYS A 52 -28.00 -6.03 20.35
CA LYS A 52 -28.94 -7.08 20.73
C LYS A 52 -30.34 -6.60 20.36
N LYS A 53 -30.89 -7.13 19.26
CA LYS A 53 -32.31 -6.99 18.97
C LYS A 53 -33.13 -7.65 20.09
N PRO A 54 -34.17 -6.98 20.62
CA PRO A 54 -34.97 -7.50 21.73
C PRO A 54 -35.82 -8.69 21.26
N SER A 55 -35.93 -9.67 22.14
CA SER A 55 -36.44 -11.01 21.90
C SER A 55 -37.96 -11.08 21.89
N TRP A 56 -38.60 -11.36 20.76
CA TRP A 56 -40.00 -11.80 20.73
C TRP A 56 -40.12 -13.28 20.35
N LYS A 57 -40.36 -14.07 21.40
CA LYS A 57 -41.03 -15.38 21.46
C LYS A 57 -41.45 -15.98 20.12
N ARG A 58 -40.85 -17.12 19.75
CA ARG A 58 -41.64 -18.25 19.25
C ARG A 58 -41.26 -19.55 19.93
N TRP A 59 -42.34 -20.20 20.32
CA TRP A 59 -42.48 -21.28 21.26
C TRP A 59 -42.20 -22.62 20.57
N ARG A 60 -41.56 -23.53 21.32
CA ARG A 60 -41.70 -25.00 21.28
C ARG A 60 -41.47 -25.72 19.93
N ARG A 61 -40.45 -26.60 19.94
CA ARG A 61 -40.66 -28.06 20.09
C ARG A 61 -39.39 -28.76 20.56
N LYS A 62 -39.58 -29.62 21.57
CA LYS A 62 -38.59 -30.48 22.24
C LYS A 62 -38.15 -31.65 21.35
N LYS A 63 -36.87 -32.04 21.44
CA LYS A 63 -36.35 -33.38 21.88
C LYS A 63 -34.88 -33.50 21.42
N LYS A 64 -33.90 -33.43 22.34
CA LYS A 64 -33.24 -34.50 23.13
C LYS A 64 -32.34 -35.46 22.31
N ALA A 65 -31.02 -35.25 22.43
CA ALA A 65 -29.96 -36.25 22.71
C ALA A 65 -28.66 -35.45 23.01
N LYS A 66 -28.15 -35.32 24.25
CA LYS A 66 -27.13 -36.18 24.91
C LYS A 66 -26.07 -36.65 23.90
N HIS A 67 -24.76 -36.35 23.98
CA HIS A 67 -23.86 -36.47 25.14
C HIS A 67 -22.47 -35.88 24.83
N GLY A 68 -21.79 -35.37 25.88
CA GLY A 68 -20.32 -35.24 25.99
C GLY A 68 -19.65 -34.07 25.26
N LYS A 69 -18.67 -33.34 25.79
CA LYS A 69 -17.94 -33.39 27.06
C LYS A 69 -17.23 -32.03 27.17
N LYS A 70 -17.34 -31.33 28.30
CA LYS A 70 -16.54 -30.13 28.61
C LYS A 70 -15.09 -30.53 28.90
N LYS A 71 -14.12 -29.68 28.55
CA LYS A 71 -13.28 -28.88 29.48
C LYS A 71 -11.97 -28.43 28.80
N GLU A 72 -11.89 -27.14 28.48
CA GLU A 72 -10.68 -26.32 28.68
C GLU A 72 -10.43 -26.15 30.21
N PRO A 73 -9.23 -25.78 30.74
CA PRO A 73 -8.41 -24.67 30.23
C PRO A 73 -6.86 -24.71 30.42
N VAL A 74 -6.19 -23.87 29.61
CA VAL A 74 -5.06 -22.95 29.91
C VAL A 74 -3.75 -23.50 30.50
N LEU A 75 -2.63 -23.25 29.79
CA LEU A 75 -1.41 -22.71 30.39
C LEU A 75 -0.61 -21.85 29.37
N LYS A 76 -0.01 -20.80 29.93
CA LYS A 76 0.61 -19.65 29.27
C LYS A 76 2.06 -19.91 28.84
N SER A 77 2.49 -19.06 27.89
CA SER A 77 3.80 -18.40 27.76
C SER A 77 5.09 -19.24 27.70
N ALA A 78 5.85 -19.08 26.62
CA ALA A 78 7.27 -18.69 26.68
C ALA A 78 7.79 -18.23 25.31
N LYS A 79 8.48 -17.09 25.29
CA LYS A 79 9.38 -16.63 24.22
C LYS A 79 10.52 -17.64 24.04
N ALA A 80 10.94 -17.89 22.81
CA ALA A 80 12.34 -18.22 22.50
C ALA A 80 12.60 -18.10 20.99
N ASP A 81 13.49 -17.18 20.63
CA ASP A 81 14.27 -17.20 19.41
C ASP A 81 14.80 -18.60 19.09
N LYS A 82 14.53 -19.08 17.87
CA LYS A 82 15.38 -20.10 17.24
C LYS A 82 15.26 -20.06 15.72
N LYS A 83 16.18 -19.30 15.12
CA LYS A 83 16.85 -19.56 13.83
C LYS A 83 16.20 -20.71 13.03
N ARG A 84 15.17 -20.39 12.24
CA ARG A 84 14.54 -21.39 11.36
C ARG A 84 15.37 -21.51 10.10
N LYS A 85 16.13 -22.60 10.07
CA LYS A 85 16.73 -23.22 8.89
C LYS A 85 15.87 -23.01 7.64
N GLU A 86 16.53 -22.71 6.53
CA GLU A 86 16.00 -22.87 5.17
C GLU A 86 15.61 -24.34 4.95
N THR A 87 14.43 -24.71 5.41
CA THR A 87 13.67 -25.78 4.80
C THR A 87 12.90 -25.14 3.65
N LYS A 88 13.31 -25.47 2.42
CA LYS A 88 12.54 -25.28 1.18
C LYS A 88 11.16 -25.92 1.39
N ALA A 89 10.25 -25.17 1.98
CA ALA A 89 8.85 -25.54 2.09
C ALA A 89 8.29 -25.65 0.66
N PRO A 90 7.31 -26.53 0.41
CA PRO A 90 6.57 -26.48 -0.84
C PRO A 90 6.10 -25.05 -1.05
N ALA A 91 6.21 -24.54 -2.28
CA ALA A 91 5.91 -23.16 -2.64
C ALA A 91 4.45 -22.83 -2.31
N LEU A 92 4.18 -22.50 -1.04
CA LEU A 92 2.97 -21.82 -0.63
C LEU A 92 2.99 -20.53 -1.43
N VAL A 93 2.09 -20.42 -2.40
CA VAL A 93 1.87 -19.20 -3.17
C VAL A 93 1.55 -18.13 -2.15
N ARG A 94 2.56 -17.35 -1.76
CA ARG A 94 2.37 -16.21 -0.88
C ARG A 94 1.57 -15.20 -1.68
N GLN A 95 0.36 -14.91 -1.22
CA GLN A 95 -0.44 -13.84 -1.80
C GLN A 95 0.38 -12.55 -1.79
N SER A 96 0.41 -11.84 -2.92
CA SER A 96 1.13 -10.57 -3.00
C SER A 96 0.50 -9.55 -2.05
N THR A 97 1.28 -8.55 -1.62
CA THR A 97 0.75 -7.46 -0.78
C THR A 97 -0.41 -6.75 -1.48
N ALA A 98 -0.30 -6.54 -2.78
CA ALA A 98 -1.37 -5.97 -3.59
C ALA A 98 -2.64 -6.82 -3.58
N ASP A 99 -2.54 -8.14 -3.74
CA ASP A 99 -3.72 -9.02 -3.74
C ASP A 99 -4.41 -9.05 -2.38
N ARG A 100 -3.62 -8.99 -1.29
CA ARG A 100 -4.18 -8.84 0.06
C ARG A 100 -4.95 -7.53 0.21
N LEU A 101 -4.37 -6.41 -0.24
CA LEU A 101 -5.03 -5.10 -0.19
C LEU A 101 -6.32 -5.08 -1.01
N ALA A 102 -6.30 -5.65 -2.23
CA ALA A 102 -7.50 -5.77 -3.06
C ALA A 102 -8.58 -6.63 -2.40
N SER A 103 -8.21 -7.72 -1.71
CA SER A 103 -9.16 -8.55 -0.95
C SER A 103 -9.80 -7.83 0.25
N GLU A 104 -9.13 -6.81 0.78
CA GLU A 104 -9.62 -5.93 1.83
C GLU A 104 -10.48 -4.77 1.28
N GLY A 105 -10.64 -4.68 -0.06
CA GLY A 105 -11.33 -3.57 -0.74
C GLY A 105 -10.50 -2.29 -0.86
N ARG A 106 -9.19 -2.37 -0.56
CA ARG A 106 -8.25 -1.24 -0.56
C ARG A 106 -7.56 -1.10 -1.91
N TYR A 107 -8.36 -0.79 -2.93
CA TYR A 107 -7.91 -0.83 -4.33
C TYR A 107 -6.87 0.24 -4.69
N ALA A 108 -6.96 1.45 -4.11
CA ALA A 108 -5.97 2.50 -4.37
C ALA A 108 -4.56 2.11 -3.88
N GLU A 109 -4.47 1.48 -2.70
CA GLU A 109 -3.22 0.95 -2.17
C GLU A 109 -2.76 -0.30 -2.93
N ALA A 110 -3.68 -1.16 -3.36
CA ALA A 110 -3.35 -2.31 -4.19
C ALA A 110 -2.68 -1.88 -5.50
N ILE A 111 -3.26 -0.89 -6.20
CA ILE A 111 -2.73 -0.32 -7.44
C ILE A 111 -1.34 0.28 -7.23
N ARG A 112 -1.13 1.02 -6.13
CA ARG A 112 0.18 1.57 -5.77
C ARG A 112 1.22 0.47 -5.57
N GLU A 113 0.88 -0.59 -4.84
CA GLU A 113 1.80 -1.71 -4.62
C GLU A 113 2.11 -2.47 -5.92
N ARG A 114 1.12 -2.66 -6.81
CA ARG A 114 1.38 -3.27 -8.13
C ARG A 114 2.34 -2.43 -8.98
N LEU A 115 2.18 -1.10 -8.98
CA LEU A 115 3.11 -0.22 -9.68
C LEU A 115 4.51 -0.31 -9.07
N ARG A 116 4.61 -0.29 -7.74
CA ARG A 116 5.89 -0.41 -7.01
C ARG A 116 6.60 -1.72 -7.33
N ASP A 117 5.87 -2.84 -7.35
CA ASP A 117 6.39 -4.14 -7.74
C ASP A 117 6.86 -4.16 -9.20
N THR A 118 6.13 -3.49 -10.09
CA THR A 118 6.49 -3.37 -11.51
C THR A 118 7.76 -2.56 -11.72
N VAL A 119 7.91 -1.44 -11.02
CA VAL A 119 9.15 -0.64 -11.03
C VAL A 119 10.31 -1.48 -10.50
N ALA A 120 10.12 -2.21 -9.40
CA ALA A 120 11.14 -3.11 -8.88
C ALA A 120 11.53 -4.23 -9.87
N ASP A 121 10.57 -4.75 -10.63
CA ASP A 121 10.82 -5.73 -11.69
C ASP A 121 11.64 -5.13 -12.85
N LEU A 122 11.31 -3.91 -13.29
CA LEU A 122 12.06 -3.18 -14.31
C LEU A 122 13.50 -2.86 -13.85
N THR A 123 13.68 -2.42 -12.61
CA THR A 123 15.01 -2.15 -12.02
C THR A 123 15.84 -3.42 -11.91
N ARG A 124 15.25 -4.52 -11.43
CA ARG A 124 15.95 -5.82 -11.34
C ARG A 124 16.36 -6.34 -12.71
N ALA A 125 15.58 -6.06 -13.74
CA ALA A 125 15.89 -6.39 -15.13
C ALA A 125 16.91 -5.44 -15.78
N GLY A 126 17.39 -4.42 -15.06
CA GLY A 126 18.33 -3.41 -15.57
C GLY A 126 17.74 -2.51 -16.66
N VAL A 127 16.41 -2.42 -16.75
CA VAL A 127 15.73 -1.60 -17.77
C VAL A 127 15.69 -0.12 -17.36
N ILE A 128 15.62 0.14 -16.06
CA ILE A 128 15.60 1.48 -15.47
C ILE A 128 16.50 1.49 -14.24
N ASP A 129 17.00 2.67 -13.90
CA ASP A 129 17.69 2.95 -12.64
C ASP A 129 17.09 4.23 -12.03
N PRO A 130 16.00 4.13 -11.26
CA PRO A 130 15.26 5.29 -10.78
C PRO A 130 15.95 5.96 -9.59
N GLU A 131 16.23 7.25 -9.73
CA GLU A 131 16.71 8.10 -8.66
C GLU A 131 15.57 8.56 -7.72
N PRO A 132 15.88 8.95 -6.47
CA PRO A 132 14.89 9.56 -5.59
C PRO A 132 14.27 10.80 -6.26
N GLY A 133 12.93 10.81 -6.36
CA GLY A 133 12.19 11.90 -6.98
C GLY A 133 11.84 11.71 -8.45
N THR A 134 12.31 10.63 -9.10
CA THR A 134 11.89 10.31 -10.48
C THR A 134 10.37 10.15 -10.57
N THR A 135 9.78 10.83 -11.55
CA THR A 135 8.35 10.79 -11.79
C THR A 135 7.93 9.56 -12.60
N ALA A 136 6.64 9.21 -12.56
CA ALA A 136 6.11 8.08 -13.33
C ALA A 136 6.23 8.26 -14.86
N ALA A 137 6.21 9.50 -15.35
CA ALA A 137 6.40 9.82 -16.76
C ALA A 137 7.87 9.64 -17.21
N GLU A 138 8.82 10.07 -16.37
CA GLU A 138 10.26 9.88 -16.61
C GLU A 138 10.61 8.38 -16.63
N LEU A 139 10.05 7.60 -15.69
CA LEU A 139 10.18 6.14 -15.67
C LEU A 139 9.73 5.49 -16.97
N THR A 140 8.56 5.88 -17.46
CA THR A 140 7.99 5.35 -18.71
C THR A 140 8.88 5.69 -19.90
N THR A 141 9.34 6.95 -19.97
CA THR A 141 10.24 7.41 -21.02
C THR A 141 11.55 6.61 -21.02
N ALA A 142 12.21 6.49 -19.87
CA ALA A 142 13.45 5.74 -19.72
C ALA A 142 13.29 4.27 -20.13
N ALA A 143 12.24 3.58 -19.66
CA ALA A 143 11.98 2.20 -20.01
C ALA A 143 11.73 2.01 -21.52
N SER A 144 11.05 2.98 -22.15
CA SER A 144 10.70 2.93 -23.57
C SER A 144 11.91 3.12 -24.50
N THR A 145 12.95 3.86 -24.09
CA THR A 145 14.16 4.06 -24.89
C THR A 145 14.89 2.75 -25.15
N GLY A 146 15.04 1.91 -24.13
CA GLY A 146 15.71 0.61 -24.25
C GLY A 146 14.80 -0.52 -24.74
N ARG A 147 13.49 -0.44 -24.45
CA ARG A 147 12.50 -1.47 -24.81
C ARG A 147 11.16 -0.84 -25.21
N PRO A 148 10.97 -0.47 -26.49
CA PRO A 148 9.75 0.22 -26.95
C PRO A 148 8.44 -0.52 -26.65
N ARG A 149 8.48 -1.87 -26.61
CA ARG A 149 7.31 -2.71 -26.28
C ARG A 149 6.76 -2.50 -24.87
N LEU A 150 7.55 -1.94 -23.95
CA LEU A 150 7.10 -1.62 -22.59
C LEU A 150 6.25 -0.34 -22.54
N SER A 151 6.34 0.52 -23.56
CA SER A 151 5.74 1.85 -23.51
C SER A 151 4.21 1.84 -23.34
N PRO A 152 3.42 1.11 -24.14
CA PRO A 152 1.95 1.14 -24.00
C PRO A 152 1.44 0.71 -22.62
N PRO A 153 1.80 -0.48 -22.09
CA PRO A 153 1.27 -0.92 -20.80
C PRO A 153 1.82 -0.11 -19.62
N LEU A 154 3.07 0.40 -19.70
CA LEU A 154 3.65 1.22 -18.64
C LEU A 154 3.04 2.63 -18.61
N THR A 155 2.75 3.22 -19.78
CA THR A 155 2.01 4.48 -19.89
C THR A 155 0.61 4.34 -19.31
N GLY A 156 -0.10 3.26 -19.64
CA GLY A 156 -1.43 3.00 -19.09
C GLY A 156 -1.41 2.81 -17.56
N ALA A 157 -0.45 2.04 -17.05
CA ALA A 157 -0.32 1.78 -15.61
C ALA A 157 0.01 3.05 -14.81
N THR A 158 0.95 3.87 -15.31
CA THR A 158 1.34 5.13 -14.66
C THR A 158 0.25 6.19 -14.77
N GLY A 159 -0.47 6.24 -15.89
CA GLY A 159 -1.65 7.08 -16.07
C GLY A 159 -2.77 6.74 -15.10
N LEU A 160 -3.15 5.46 -15.00
CA LEU A 160 -4.18 4.98 -14.08
C LEU A 160 -3.82 5.29 -12.62
N PHE A 161 -2.56 5.06 -12.23
CA PHE A 161 -2.06 5.45 -10.91
C PHE A 161 -2.21 6.96 -10.66
N SER A 162 -1.85 7.77 -11.65
CA SER A 162 -1.90 9.24 -11.54
C SER A 162 -3.34 9.75 -11.41
N GLU A 163 -4.28 9.20 -12.18
CA GLU A 163 -5.71 9.52 -12.06
C GLU A 163 -6.27 9.25 -10.66
N ILE A 164 -5.84 8.15 -10.04
CA ILE A 164 -6.32 7.74 -8.71
C ILE A 164 -5.68 8.58 -7.60
N TRP A 165 -4.34 8.71 -7.62
CA TRP A 165 -3.61 9.35 -6.51
C TRP A 165 -3.57 10.86 -6.58
N TYR A 166 -3.40 11.42 -7.78
CA TYR A 166 -3.30 12.86 -7.98
C TYR A 166 -4.60 13.44 -8.56
N GLY A 167 -5.33 12.66 -9.36
CA GLY A 167 -6.63 13.05 -9.91
C GLY A 167 -7.82 12.80 -8.98
N HIS A 168 -7.60 12.24 -7.78
CA HIS A 168 -8.63 11.93 -6.79
C HIS A 168 -9.80 11.08 -7.32
N ARG A 169 -9.59 10.28 -8.37
CA ARG A 169 -10.61 9.34 -8.86
C ARG A 169 -10.74 8.16 -7.90
N PRO A 170 -11.97 7.70 -7.59
CA PRO A 170 -12.17 6.54 -6.73
C PRO A 170 -11.62 5.28 -7.41
N ALA A 171 -10.86 4.48 -6.65
CA ALA A 171 -10.36 3.19 -7.11
C ALA A 171 -11.36 2.08 -6.76
N GLY A 172 -11.81 1.34 -7.77
CA GLY A 172 -12.63 0.15 -7.62
C GLY A 172 -11.93 -1.11 -8.10
N ARG A 173 -12.69 -2.21 -8.05
CA ARG A 173 -12.23 -3.53 -8.52
C ARG A 173 -11.82 -3.51 -10.00
N GLY A 174 -12.57 -2.79 -10.83
CA GLY A 174 -12.29 -2.70 -12.27
C GLY A 174 -10.97 -1.99 -12.56
N GLU A 175 -10.62 -0.98 -11.77
CA GLU A 175 -9.33 -0.29 -11.88
C GLU A 175 -8.18 -1.19 -11.43
N ASP A 176 -8.33 -1.96 -10.34
CA ASP A 176 -7.30 -2.92 -9.92
C ASP A 176 -7.10 -4.04 -10.96
N GLU A 177 -8.18 -4.52 -11.58
CA GLU A 177 -8.12 -5.53 -12.65
C GLU A 177 -7.36 -5.00 -13.88
N LYS A 178 -7.66 -3.77 -14.33
CA LYS A 178 -6.90 -3.09 -15.41
C LYS A 178 -5.43 -2.91 -15.05
N MET A 179 -5.14 -2.47 -13.83
CA MET A 179 -3.76 -2.32 -13.36
C MET A 179 -3.03 -3.66 -13.37
N ARG A 180 -3.70 -4.73 -12.95
CA ARG A 180 -3.15 -6.09 -12.95
C ARG A 180 -2.84 -6.59 -14.36
N GLU A 181 -3.70 -6.29 -15.33
CA GLU A 181 -3.48 -6.62 -16.74
C GLU A 181 -2.24 -5.91 -17.30
N MET A 182 -2.18 -4.57 -17.18
CA MET A 182 -1.06 -3.78 -17.68
C MET A 182 0.28 -4.16 -17.02
N THR A 183 0.29 -4.40 -15.71
CA THR A 183 1.51 -4.83 -15.00
C THR A 183 1.92 -6.27 -15.35
N ALA A 184 0.97 -7.14 -15.71
CA ALA A 184 1.28 -8.47 -16.25
C ALA A 184 1.87 -8.39 -17.66
N GLU A 185 1.36 -7.50 -18.52
CA GLU A 185 1.92 -7.23 -19.85
C GLU A 185 3.36 -6.73 -19.77
N VAL A 186 3.64 -5.78 -18.86
CA VAL A 186 5.03 -5.31 -18.60
C VAL A 186 5.92 -6.49 -18.21
N ARG A 187 5.47 -7.35 -17.28
CA ARG A 187 6.25 -8.51 -16.84
C ARG A 187 6.45 -9.54 -17.95
N ALA A 188 5.47 -9.74 -18.83
CA ALA A 188 5.60 -10.62 -19.98
C ALA A 188 6.63 -10.06 -20.98
N ALA A 189 6.60 -8.76 -21.25
CA ALA A 189 7.56 -8.09 -22.12
C ALA A 189 8.98 -7.98 -21.53
N LEU A 190 9.13 -8.17 -20.21
CA LEU A 190 10.43 -8.28 -19.54
C LEU A 190 11.11 -9.63 -19.74
N GLN A 191 10.34 -10.70 -19.93
CA GLN A 191 10.89 -12.05 -20.08
C GLN A 191 11.65 -12.16 -21.41
N PRO A 192 12.84 -12.79 -21.41
CA PRO A 192 13.54 -13.07 -22.65
C PRO A 192 12.64 -13.96 -23.52
N GLY A 193 12.44 -13.56 -24.78
CA GLY A 193 11.70 -14.37 -25.73
C GLY A 193 12.34 -15.76 -25.86
N PRO A 194 11.57 -16.81 -26.16
CA PRO A 194 12.12 -18.14 -26.40
C PRO A 194 12.99 -18.10 -27.67
N GLY A 195 14.30 -17.85 -27.52
CA GLY A 195 15.22 -17.80 -28.66
C GLY A 195 16.54 -17.03 -28.47
N ALA A 196 16.85 -16.47 -27.29
CA ALA A 196 18.09 -15.70 -27.10
C ALA A 196 19.35 -16.56 -26.76
N ASP A 197 19.21 -17.89 -26.71
CA ASP A 197 20.33 -18.82 -26.52
C ASP A 197 20.46 -19.72 -27.77
N ARG A 198 21.16 -19.25 -28.81
CA ARG A 198 21.77 -20.09 -29.86
C ARG A 198 23.04 -19.47 -30.37
#